data_AF-A0A6G4X243-F1
#
_entry.id   AF-A0A6G4X243-F1
#
_cell.length_a   1.000
_cell.length_b   1.000
_cell.length_c   1.000
_cell.angle_alpha   90.00
_cell.angle_beta   90.00
_cell.angle_gamma   90.00
#
_symmetry.space_group_name_H-M   'P 1'
#
loop_
_entity.id
_entity.type
_entity.pdbx_description
1 polymer ?
#
loop_
_entity_poly.entity_id
_entity_poly.type
_entity_poly.pdbx_seq_one_letter_code
_entity_poly.pdbx_strand_id
1 'polypeptide(L)' 'MPDVLDPADPAFARDPYPYYARLRGRAPATRVPLANGTHAWLVTGYDTARTVLADPRFSNVPLP' A
#
# COMPACT_ATOMS: atom_id res chain seq x y z
N MET A 1 10.88 3.80 -12.75
CA MET A 1 11.19 4.28 -11.39
C MET A 1 10.41 3.43 -10.41
N PRO A 2 10.95 3.07 -9.24
CA PRO A 2 10.15 2.40 -8.23
C PRO A 2 8.93 3.28 -7.95
N ASP A 3 7.75 2.66 -7.83
CA ASP A 3 6.52 3.35 -7.46
C ASP A 3 6.63 3.72 -5.98
N VAL A 4 7.45 4.73 -5.67
CA VAL A 4 7.59 5.28 -4.31
C VAL A 4 6.21 5.76 -3.89
N LEU A 5 5.74 5.25 -2.75
CA LEU A 5 4.53 5.77 -2.14
C LEU A 5 4.94 7.01 -1.35
N ASP A 6 4.63 8.18 -1.91
CA ASP A 6 4.74 9.46 -1.23
C ASP A 6 3.34 10.07 -1.03
N PRO A 7 2.72 9.84 0.13
CA PRO A 7 1.43 10.44 0.45
C PRO A 7 1.45 11.97 0.54
N ALA A 8 2.62 12.59 0.66
CA ALA A 8 2.78 14.04 0.74
C ALA A 8 2.91 14.71 -0.64
N ASP A 9 3.10 13.93 -1.71
CA ASP A 9 3.09 14.45 -3.09
C ASP A 9 1.72 15.08 -3.41
N PRO A 10 1.64 16.38 -3.78
CA PRO A 10 0.38 17.03 -4.14
C PRO A 10 -0.39 16.33 -5.27
N ALA A 11 0.30 15.69 -6.22
CA ALA A 11 -0.33 14.94 -7.29
C ALA A 11 -1.01 13.67 -6.76
N PHE A 12 -0.37 12.98 -5.81
CA PHE A 12 -0.94 11.82 -5.13
C PHE A 12 -2.11 12.22 -4.23
N ALA A 13 -1.97 13.30 -3.47
CA ALA A 13 -3.02 13.83 -2.61
C ALA A 13 -4.27 14.25 -3.41
N ARG A 14 -4.07 14.77 -4.63
CA ARG A 14 -5.17 15.16 -5.52
C ARG A 14 -5.90 13.96 -6.12
N ASP A 15 -5.16 12.95 -6.57
CA ASP A 15 -5.75 11.74 -7.14
C ASP A 15 -4.84 10.50 -6.96
N PRO A 16 -5.07 9.69 -5.93
CA PRO A 16 -4.26 8.50 -5.66
C PRO A 16 -4.72 7.28 -6.48
N TYR A 17 -5.90 7.32 -7.13
CA TYR A 17 -6.49 6.14 -7.76
C TYR A 17 -5.72 5.60 -8.96
N PRO A 18 -5.14 6.43 -9.85
CA PRO A 18 -4.27 5.95 -10.93
C PRO A 18 -3.07 5.17 -10.41
N TYR A 19 -2.50 5.59 -9.28
CA TYR A 19 -1.39 4.89 -8.63
C TYR A 19 -1.85 3.52 -8.11
N TYR A 20 -2.96 3.45 -7.36
CA TYR A 20 -3.51 2.18 -6.90
C TYR A 20 -3.93 1.25 -8.04
N ALA A 21 -4.48 1.78 -9.14
CA ALA A 21 -4.86 1.01 -10.31
C ALA A 21 -3.66 0.35 -10.99
N ARG A 22 -2.54 1.09 -11.12
CA ARG A 22 -1.28 0.56 -11.65
C ARG A 22 -0.75 -0.59 -10.81
N LEU A 23 -0.78 -0.47 -9.49
CA LEU A 23 -0.30 -1.53 -8.59
C LEU A 23 -1.22 -2.75 -8.60
N ARG A 24 -2.54 -2.54 -8.59
CA ARG A 24 -3.54 -3.62 -8.67
C ARG A 24 -3.41 -4.43 -9.95
N GLY A 25 -3.05 -3.80 -11.07
CA GLY A 25 -2.80 -4.50 -12.33
C GLY A 25 -1.57 -5.41 -12.32
N ARG A 26 -0.65 -5.27 -11.36
CA ARG A 26 0.56 -6.11 -11.25
C ARG A 26 0.37 -7.30 -10.32
N ALA A 27 -0.15 -7.05 -9.12
CA ALA A 27 -0.35 -8.06 -8.09
C ALA A 27 -1.34 -7.57 -7.02
N PRO A 28 -2.05 -8.48 -6.33
CA PRO A 28 -2.96 -8.11 -5.24
C PRO A 28 -2.26 -7.45 -4.04
N ALA A 29 -0.97 -7.71 -3.85
CA ALA A 29 -0.12 -7.01 -2.88
C ALA A 29 1.26 -6.71 -3.50
N THR A 30 1.71 -5.46 -3.38
CA THR A 30 3.00 -5.02 -3.92
C THR A 30 3.85 -4.40 -2.81
N ARG A 31 5.14 -4.76 -2.74
CA ARG A 31 6.09 -4.12 -1.84
C ARG A 31 6.49 -2.76 -2.40
N VAL A 32 6.22 -1.69 -1.65
CA VAL A 32 6.49 -0.30 -2.04
C VAL A 32 7.50 0.34 -1.08
N PRO A 33 8.44 1.16 -1.57
CA PRO A 33 9.29 1.97 -0.70
C PRO A 33 8.50 3.18 -0.15
N LEU A 34 8.77 3.51 1.10
CA LEU A 34 8.24 4.68 1.80
C LEU A 34 9.26 5.82 1.82
N ALA A 35 8.80 7.06 1.94
CA ALA A 35 9.65 8.25 1.99
C ALA A 35 10.71 8.24 3.13
N ASN A 36 10.46 7.50 4.21
CA ASN A 36 11.40 7.32 5.32
C ASN A 36 12.49 6.26 5.07
N GLY A 37 12.62 5.73 3.85
CA GLY A 37 13.62 4.72 3.48
C GLY A 37 13.24 3.28 3.86
N THR A 38 12.08 3.07 4.49
CA THR A 38 11.56 1.73 4.79
C THR A 38 10.71 1.19 3.64
N HIS A 39 10.21 -0.03 3.79
CA HIS A 39 9.29 -0.64 2.83
C HIS A 39 7.99 -1.04 3.53
N ALA A 40 6.89 -0.96 2.79
CA ALA A 40 5.59 -1.46 3.20
C ALA A 40 4.99 -2.39 2.14
N TRP A 41 4.05 -3.23 2.56
CA TRP A 41 3.19 -3.96 1.65
C TRP A 41 1.93 -3.14 1.39
N LEU A 42 1.69 -2.79 0.13
CA LEU A 42 0.45 -2.14 -0.29
C LEU A 42 -0.47 -3.20 -0.90
N VAL A 43 -1.55 -3.48 -0.19
CA VAL A 43 -2.60 -4.41 -0.62
C VAL A 43 -3.64 -3.65 -1.42
N THR A 44 -3.98 -4.16 -2.60
CA THR A 44 -4.95 -3.53 -3.51
C THR A 44 -6.02 -4.53 -3.93
N GLY A 45 -7.25 -4.06 -4.05
CA GLY A 45 -8.40 -4.92 -4.34
C GLY A 45 -9.19 -5.28 -3.08
N TYR A 46 -10.50 -5.39 -3.23
CA TYR A 46 -11.42 -5.49 -2.11
C TYR A 46 -11.24 -6.78 -1.31
N ASP A 47 -11.27 -7.93 -1.99
CA ASP A 47 -11.23 -9.24 -1.32
C ASP A 47 -9.93 -9.46 -0.56
N THR A 48 -8.78 -9.14 -1.17
CA THR A 48 -7.48 -9.26 -0.52
C THR A 48 -7.35 -8.32 0.67
N ALA A 49 -7.79 -7.06 0.54
CA ALA A 49 -7.77 -6.12 1.66
C ALA A 49 -8.66 -6.61 2.82
N ARG A 50 -9.85 -7.12 2.51
CA ARG A 50 -10.75 -7.70 3.51
C ARG A 50 -10.11 -8.89 4.23
N THR A 51 -9.47 -9.81 3.51
CA THR A 51 -8.76 -10.96 4.12
C THR A 51 -7.66 -10.49 5.06
N VAL A 52 -6.81 -9.56 4.64
CA VAL A 52 -5.70 -9.04 5.46
C VAL A 52 -6.21 -8.35 6.73
N LEU A 53 -7.24 -7.50 6.60
CA LEU A 53 -7.81 -6.77 7.74
C LEU A 53 -8.56 -7.67 8.72
N ALA A 54 -9.06 -8.82 8.29
CA ALA A 54 -9.76 -9.78 9.15
C ALA A 54 -8.83 -10.83 9.79
N ASP A 55 -7.59 -10.93 9.32
CA ASP A 55 -6.66 -11.97 9.75
C ASP A 55 -5.91 -11.54 11.03
N PRO A 56 -6.06 -12.27 12.15
CA PRO A 56 -5.50 -11.88 13.45
C PRO A 56 -3.97 -11.92 13.50
N ARG A 57 -3.31 -12.45 12.46
CA ARG A 57 -1.85 -12.39 12.33
C ARG A 57 -1.35 -10.98 12.00
N PHE A 58 -2.20 -10.09 11.50
CA PHE A 58 -1.88 -8.68 11.29
C PHE A 58 -2.32 -7.86 12.50
N SER A 59 -1.38 -7.12 13.09
CA SER A 59 -1.59 -6.31 14.28
C SER A 59 -1.51 -4.82 13.95
N ASN A 60 -2.34 -4.01 14.60
CA ASN A 60 -2.19 -2.56 14.65
C ASN A 60 -1.41 -2.08 15.90
N VAL A 61 -1.02 -3.01 16.77
CA VAL A 61 -0.16 -2.79 17.93
C VAL A 61 1.28 -3.13 17.52
N PRO A 62 2.21 -2.17 17.57
CA PRO A 62 3.62 -2.43 17.34
C PRO A 62 4.14 -3.48 18.34
N LEU A 63 5.07 -4.31 17.89
CA LEU A 63 5.82 -5.15 18.82
C LEU A 63 6.61 -4.25 19.79
N PRO A 64 6.77 -4.67 21.06
CA PRO A 64 7.56 -3.92 22.04
C PRO A 64 9.02 -3.76 21.63
#